data_AF-A0A0Q8NHY9-F1
#
_entry.id   AF-A0A0Q8NHY9-F1
#
_cell.length_a   1.000
_cell.length_b   1.000
_cell.length_c   1.000
_cell.angle_alpha   90.00
_cell.angle_beta   90.00
_cell.angle_gamma   90.00
#
_symmetry.space_group_name_H-M   'P 1'
#
loop_
_entity.id
_entity.type
_entity.pdbx_description
1 polymer ?
#
loop_
_entity_poly.entity_id
_entity_poly.type
_entity_poly.pdbx_seq_one_letter_code
_entity_poly.pdbx_strand_id
1 'polypeptide(L)'
;MRLSRGGLLPEQAYRSMQARELGRAFGLAVAERAVRKRFPDRILSTVDAEPVLLAGFARSKGLPNLGARPRPDYFIEAWRPGAPSRLFAVTVNGNHQVAGKRTGTTDRTSYNQLARGSERAENFQLADWNDVPCLMLSTELLAPDGITVHALRARGAGSLPPRPATGRGSADERPRKANPPYANAVRVPAADGRVGRVQDVMAHVGAASQLALAGGGKHIAWYLTEDQGGKHYEIDTFAGSDSVHDAEHHFGATRYVGTDQVFRLGGVWVEAFSGLEADLFELLTAHQVEEYRRQAYRLRGELQRSCGEQWQAVSFGDGSVLAIRIVPQPAVTDAPPAPPGRSGTDAAR
;
A
#
# COMPACT_ATOMS: atom_id res chain seq x y z
N MET A 1 15.09 -7.74 -32.87
CA MET A 1 14.43 -7.56 -31.55
C MET A 1 13.14 -6.77 -31.79
N ARG A 2 11.96 -7.30 -31.45
CA ARG A 2 10.67 -6.64 -31.73
C ARG A 2 10.14 -6.06 -30.43
N LEU A 3 10.01 -4.74 -30.36
CA LEU A 3 9.52 -4.05 -29.16
C LEU A 3 8.06 -4.47 -28.89
N SER A 4 7.71 -4.60 -27.62
CA SER A 4 6.32 -4.80 -27.20
C SER A 4 5.46 -3.60 -27.61
N ARG A 5 4.13 -3.73 -27.65
CA ARG A 5 3.23 -2.61 -27.95
C ARG A 5 3.46 -1.40 -27.01
N GLY A 6 3.86 -1.65 -25.76
CA GLY A 6 4.26 -0.60 -24.81
C GLY A 6 5.63 0.01 -25.13
N GLY A 7 6.57 -0.77 -25.66
CA GLY A 7 7.86 -0.28 -26.13
C GLY A 7 7.78 0.53 -27.44
N LEU A 8 6.71 0.40 -28.22
CA LEU A 8 6.47 1.18 -29.43
C LEU A 8 5.91 2.59 -29.14
N LEU A 9 5.23 2.77 -28.00
CA LEU A 9 4.63 4.04 -27.56
C LEU A 9 4.82 4.23 -26.04
N PRO A 10 6.07 4.40 -25.58
CA PRO A 10 6.41 4.41 -24.15
C PRO A 10 5.70 5.52 -23.37
N GLU A 11 5.54 6.70 -23.95
CA GLU A 11 4.84 7.82 -23.31
C GLU A 11 3.36 7.51 -23.05
N GLN A 12 2.68 6.90 -24.02
CA GLN A 12 1.27 6.53 -23.87
C GLN A 12 1.09 5.40 -22.87
N ALA A 13 2.03 4.42 -22.87
CA ALA A 13 2.05 3.35 -21.90
C ALA A 13 2.26 3.87 -20.47
N TYR A 14 3.19 4.82 -20.29
CA TYR A 14 3.49 5.44 -19.00
C TYR A 14 2.31 6.27 -18.48
N ARG A 15 1.71 7.12 -19.32
CA ARG A 15 0.49 7.89 -18.95
C ARG A 15 -0.67 6.96 -18.58
N SER A 16 -0.87 5.87 -19.32
CA SER A 16 -1.93 4.90 -19.02
C SER A 16 -1.70 4.17 -17.71
N MET A 17 -0.44 3.82 -17.40
CA MET A 17 -0.04 3.23 -16.12
C MET A 17 -0.29 4.20 -14.97
N GLN A 18 0.21 5.44 -15.07
CA GLN A 18 0.00 6.47 -14.06
C GLN A 18 -1.49 6.72 -13.80
N ALA A 19 -2.29 6.86 -14.85
CA ALA A 19 -3.74 7.03 -14.72
C ALA A 19 -4.41 5.80 -14.05
N ARG A 20 -3.94 4.59 -14.34
CA ARG A 20 -4.46 3.38 -13.69
C ARG A 20 -4.12 3.35 -12.20
N GLU A 21 -2.87 3.62 -11.83
CA GLU A 21 -2.45 3.60 -10.42
C GLU A 21 -3.08 4.76 -9.63
N LEU A 22 -3.18 5.95 -10.23
CA LEU A 22 -3.89 7.08 -9.63
C LEU A 22 -5.39 6.76 -9.43
N GLY A 23 -6.04 6.17 -10.44
CA GLY A 23 -7.43 5.75 -10.32
C GLY A 23 -7.65 4.70 -9.23
N ARG A 24 -6.72 3.76 -9.07
CA ARG A 24 -6.73 2.79 -7.97
C ARG A 24 -6.55 3.46 -6.61
N ALA A 25 -5.63 4.42 -6.49
CA ALA A 25 -5.37 5.16 -5.25
C ALA A 25 -6.61 5.94 -4.79
N PHE A 26 -7.27 6.68 -5.69
CA PHE A 26 -8.53 7.36 -5.35
C PHE A 26 -9.63 6.40 -4.95
N GLY A 27 -9.74 5.26 -5.64
CA GLY A 27 -10.65 4.20 -5.25
C GLY A 27 -10.36 3.74 -3.81
N LEU A 28 -9.12 3.35 -3.53
CA LEU A 28 -8.72 2.85 -2.22
C LEU A 28 -8.97 3.87 -1.10
N ALA A 29 -8.69 5.15 -1.35
CA ALA A 29 -8.99 6.24 -0.41
C ALA A 29 -10.49 6.35 -0.10
N VAL A 30 -11.36 6.17 -1.10
CA VAL A 30 -12.83 6.13 -0.89
C VAL A 30 -13.24 4.88 -0.12
N ALA A 31 -12.65 3.72 -0.39
CA ALA A 31 -12.91 2.49 0.35
C ALA A 31 -12.52 2.64 1.82
N GLU A 32 -11.31 3.12 2.11
CA GLU A 32 -10.85 3.38 3.47
C GLU A 32 -11.74 4.39 4.19
N ARG A 33 -12.09 5.51 3.54
CA ARG A 33 -13.02 6.49 4.11
C ARG A 33 -14.37 5.88 4.44
N ALA A 34 -14.90 5.00 3.59
CA ALA A 34 -16.16 4.32 3.83
C ALA A 34 -16.08 3.36 5.03
N VAL A 35 -14.98 2.61 5.16
CA VAL A 35 -14.75 1.71 6.32
C VAL A 35 -14.54 2.53 7.59
N ARG A 36 -13.73 3.59 7.56
CA ARG A 36 -13.43 4.47 8.71
C ARG A 36 -14.69 5.15 9.24
N LYS A 37 -15.57 5.62 8.36
CA LYS A 37 -16.88 6.17 8.76
C LYS A 37 -17.77 5.14 9.45
N ARG A 38 -17.69 3.86 9.06
CA ARG A 38 -18.48 2.78 9.66
C ARG A 38 -17.89 2.28 10.98
N PHE A 39 -16.57 2.34 11.14
CA PHE A 39 -15.84 1.89 12.32
C PHE A 39 -14.85 2.96 12.82
N PRO A 40 -15.36 4.09 13.36
CA PRO A 40 -14.53 5.21 13.78
C PRO A 40 -13.64 4.88 15.00
N ASP A 41 -13.99 3.84 15.75
CA ASP A 41 -13.30 3.40 16.96
C ASP A 41 -12.18 2.38 16.70
N ARG A 42 -11.83 2.16 15.43
CA ARG A 42 -10.89 1.13 14.95
C ARG A 42 -9.79 1.75 14.09
N ILE A 43 -8.60 1.17 14.16
CA ILE A 43 -7.55 1.43 13.17
C ILE A 43 -7.80 0.60 11.92
N LEU A 44 -7.33 1.10 10.77
CA LEU A 44 -7.47 0.42 9.49
C LEU A 44 -6.11 -0.08 9.00
N SER A 45 -6.08 -1.34 8.56
CA SER A 45 -4.94 -1.90 7.83
C SER A 45 -5.40 -2.28 6.42
N THR A 46 -4.89 -1.59 5.44
CA THR A 46 -5.12 -1.89 4.02
C THR A 46 -3.91 -2.65 3.49
N VAL A 47 -4.15 -3.83 2.93
CA VAL A 47 -3.09 -4.70 2.41
C VAL A 47 -3.46 -5.20 1.02
N ASP A 48 -2.45 -5.40 0.17
CA ASP A 48 -2.63 -6.06 -1.11
C ASP A 48 -3.12 -7.50 -0.88
N ALA A 49 -4.13 -7.92 -1.64
CA ALA A 49 -4.69 -9.25 -1.52
C ALA A 49 -3.71 -10.34 -1.96
N GLU A 50 -2.77 -10.04 -2.87
CA GLU A 50 -1.80 -11.00 -3.38
C GLU A 50 -0.90 -11.60 -2.32
N PRO A 51 -0.12 -10.82 -1.53
CA PRO A 51 0.71 -11.38 -0.48
C PRO A 51 -0.13 -12.11 0.58
N VAL A 52 -1.36 -11.68 0.89
CA VAL A 52 -2.24 -12.41 1.81
C VAL A 52 -2.59 -13.78 1.25
N LEU A 53 -2.97 -13.85 -0.02
CA LEU A 53 -3.38 -15.11 -0.66
C LEU A 53 -2.18 -16.04 -0.93
N LEU A 54 -1.00 -15.49 -1.22
CA LEU A 54 0.25 -16.25 -1.40
C LEU A 54 0.78 -16.86 -0.10
N ALA A 55 0.31 -16.43 1.07
CA ALA A 55 0.65 -17.02 2.38
C ALA A 55 0.18 -18.49 2.55
N GLY A 56 -0.29 -19.12 1.49
CA GLY A 56 -0.76 -20.50 1.47
C GLY A 56 -2.17 -20.68 0.93
N PHE A 57 -2.97 -19.62 0.85
CA PHE A 57 -4.34 -19.73 0.37
C PHE A 57 -4.40 -20.09 -1.11
N ALA A 58 -3.33 -19.85 -1.86
CA ALA A 58 -3.20 -20.08 -3.29
C ALA A 58 -2.60 -21.44 -3.68
N ARG A 59 -3.05 -22.01 -4.81
CA ARG A 59 -2.42 -23.19 -5.44
C ARG A 59 -1.26 -22.71 -6.30
N SER A 60 -0.04 -22.66 -5.76
CA SER A 60 1.17 -22.50 -6.57
C SER A 60 1.53 -23.84 -7.21
N LYS A 61 1.01 -24.14 -8.41
CA LYS A 61 1.65 -25.15 -9.26
C LYS A 61 2.79 -24.47 -10.02
N GLY A 62 4.01 -24.57 -9.48
CA GLY A 62 5.26 -24.35 -10.21
C GLY A 62 5.72 -22.89 -10.41
N LEU A 63 4.93 -21.87 -10.08
CA LEU A 63 5.34 -20.46 -10.10
C LEU A 63 4.74 -19.73 -8.88
N PRO A 64 5.44 -18.72 -8.30
CA PRO A 64 4.95 -17.91 -7.18
C PRO A 64 3.93 -16.86 -7.69
N ASN A 65 2.96 -17.30 -8.49
CA ASN A 65 1.88 -16.46 -8.97
C ASN A 65 0.54 -17.13 -8.67
N LEU A 66 -0.48 -16.31 -8.46
CA LEU A 66 -1.85 -16.78 -8.14
C LEU A 66 -2.60 -17.32 -9.37
N GLY A 67 -1.93 -17.44 -10.52
CA GLY A 67 -2.54 -17.71 -11.82
C GLY A 67 -3.50 -16.61 -12.27
N ALA A 68 -4.35 -16.91 -13.26
CA ALA A 68 -5.31 -15.97 -13.85
C ALA A 68 -6.68 -15.92 -13.14
N ARG A 69 -6.77 -16.36 -11.88
CA ARG A 69 -8.06 -16.46 -11.18
C ARG A 69 -8.55 -15.09 -10.70
N PRO A 70 -9.87 -14.80 -10.79
CA PRO A 70 -10.44 -13.59 -10.21
C PRO A 70 -10.23 -13.55 -8.70
N ARG A 71 -9.71 -12.43 -8.18
CA ARG A 71 -9.44 -12.20 -6.76
C ARG A 71 -9.66 -10.73 -6.40
N PRO A 72 -9.94 -10.40 -5.14
CA PRO A 72 -9.91 -9.01 -4.68
C PRO A 72 -8.55 -8.36 -4.99
N ASP A 73 -8.53 -7.03 -5.12
CA ASP A 73 -7.28 -6.29 -5.29
C ASP A 73 -6.64 -6.03 -3.91
N TYR A 74 -7.46 -5.72 -2.90
CA TYR A 74 -7.02 -5.41 -1.55
C TYR A 74 -7.93 -6.04 -0.50
N PHE A 75 -7.40 -6.13 0.72
CA PHE A 75 -8.19 -6.30 1.93
C PHE A 75 -8.07 -5.06 2.82
N ILE A 76 -9.18 -4.66 3.45
CA ILE A 76 -9.17 -3.65 4.52
C ILE A 76 -9.62 -4.30 5.82
N GLU A 77 -8.75 -4.35 6.81
CA GLU A 77 -9.05 -4.79 8.18
C GLU A 77 -9.36 -3.58 9.07
N ALA A 78 -10.53 -3.55 9.68
CA ALA A 78 -10.84 -2.63 10.78
C ALA A 78 -10.67 -3.35 12.13
N TRP A 79 -9.68 -2.93 12.91
CA TRP A 79 -9.25 -3.62 14.13
C TRP A 79 -9.23 -2.70 15.36
N ARG A 80 -9.47 -3.30 16.53
CA ARG A 80 -9.18 -2.71 17.85
C ARG A 80 -8.78 -3.82 18.83
N PRO A 81 -8.04 -3.51 19.90
CA PRO A 81 -7.64 -4.50 20.90
C PRO A 81 -8.84 -5.25 21.49
N GLY A 82 -8.70 -6.57 21.68
CA GLY A 82 -9.66 -7.43 22.36
C GLY A 82 -10.99 -7.68 21.62
N ALA A 83 -11.22 -7.08 20.45
CA ALA A 83 -12.46 -7.26 19.70
C ALA A 83 -12.22 -8.00 18.37
N PRO A 84 -13.23 -8.74 17.85
CA PRO A 84 -13.17 -9.32 16.52
C PRO A 84 -12.88 -8.26 15.44
N SER A 85 -12.01 -8.55 14.48
CA SER A 85 -11.72 -7.66 13.35
C SER A 85 -12.84 -7.72 12.30
N ARG A 86 -13.05 -6.63 11.57
CA ARG A 86 -13.91 -6.60 10.38
C ARG A 86 -13.06 -6.56 9.13
N LEU A 87 -13.16 -7.56 8.26
CA LEU A 87 -12.37 -7.66 7.04
C LEU A 87 -13.25 -7.38 5.82
N PHE A 88 -12.79 -6.52 4.93
CA PHE A 88 -13.46 -6.16 3.70
C PHE A 88 -12.64 -6.65 2.50
N ALA A 89 -13.28 -7.33 1.56
CA ALA A 89 -12.70 -7.58 0.24
C ALA A 89 -12.94 -6.36 -0.66
N VAL A 90 -11.87 -5.83 -1.25
CA VAL A 90 -11.93 -4.58 -2.02
C VAL A 90 -11.43 -4.81 -3.44
N THR A 91 -12.18 -4.32 -4.42
CA THR A 91 -11.73 -4.23 -5.81
C THR A 91 -11.72 -2.77 -6.25
N VAL A 92 -10.65 -2.36 -6.92
CA VAL A 92 -10.46 -0.99 -7.39
C VAL A 92 -10.03 -0.99 -8.84
N ASN A 93 -10.72 -0.20 -9.65
CA ASN A 93 -10.39 -0.01 -11.05
C ASN A 93 -10.26 1.47 -11.33
N GLY A 94 -9.16 1.87 -11.97
CA GLY A 94 -9.02 3.20 -12.55
C GLY A 94 -9.36 3.17 -14.04
N ASN A 95 -10.10 4.16 -14.52
CA ASN A 95 -10.25 4.43 -15.94
C ASN A 95 -10.00 5.91 -16.28
N HIS A 96 -9.47 6.11 -17.48
CA HIS A 96 -9.11 7.42 -18.05
C HIS A 96 -10.02 7.77 -19.24
N GLN A 97 -11.15 7.07 -19.38
CA GLN A 97 -12.04 7.27 -20.52
C GLN A 97 -12.97 8.45 -20.25
N VAL A 98 -13.09 9.34 -21.23
CA VAL A 98 -14.09 10.40 -21.22
C VAL A 98 -15.40 9.80 -21.74
N ALA A 99 -16.42 9.71 -20.89
CA ALA A 99 -17.76 9.36 -21.33
C ALA A 99 -18.27 10.47 -22.27
N GLY A 100 -18.43 10.16 -23.55
CA GLY A 100 -18.93 11.10 -24.55
C GLY A 100 -20.45 11.14 -24.59
N LYS A 101 -21.02 12.13 -25.29
CA LYS A 101 -22.49 12.28 -25.48
C LYS A 101 -23.17 11.08 -26.14
N ARG A 102 -22.41 10.17 -26.76
CA ARG A 102 -22.89 8.93 -27.41
C ARG A 102 -22.66 7.67 -26.57
N THR A 103 -21.98 7.77 -25.44
CA THR A 103 -21.72 6.61 -24.58
C THR A 103 -22.97 6.35 -23.74
N GLY A 104 -23.75 5.33 -24.11
CA GLY A 104 -24.90 4.90 -23.33
C GLY A 104 -24.47 4.45 -21.93
N THR A 105 -25.40 4.43 -20.97
CA THR A 105 -25.14 3.98 -19.59
C THR A 105 -24.57 2.56 -19.54
N THR A 106 -24.98 1.67 -20.45
CA THR A 106 -24.48 0.29 -20.59
C THR A 106 -23.07 0.21 -21.18
N ASP A 107 -22.64 1.22 -21.92
CA ASP A 107 -21.31 1.29 -22.54
C ASP A 107 -20.29 2.02 -21.66
N ARG A 108 -20.73 2.47 -20.47
CA ARG A 108 -19.81 3.06 -19.49
C ARG A 108 -18.89 1.99 -18.95
N THR A 109 -17.60 2.15 -19.27
CA THR A 109 -16.50 1.32 -18.76
C THR A 109 -16.55 1.12 -17.25
N SER A 110 -16.98 2.13 -16.50
CA SER A 110 -17.12 2.03 -15.04
C SER A 110 -18.10 0.95 -14.58
N TYR A 111 -19.23 0.75 -15.27
CA TYR A 111 -20.20 -0.26 -14.88
C TYR A 111 -19.70 -1.67 -15.20
N ASN A 112 -19.05 -1.85 -16.34
CA ASN A 112 -18.38 -3.09 -16.69
C ASN A 112 -17.25 -3.43 -15.71
N GLN A 113 -16.50 -2.41 -15.25
CA GLN A 113 -15.47 -2.57 -14.23
C GLN A 113 -16.04 -2.98 -12.87
N LEU A 114 -17.18 -2.42 -12.47
CA LEU A 114 -17.89 -2.81 -11.26
C LEU A 114 -18.42 -4.26 -11.34
N ALA A 115 -19.00 -4.66 -12.47
CA ALA A 115 -19.46 -6.03 -12.68
C ALA A 115 -18.30 -7.05 -12.65
N ARG A 116 -17.15 -6.73 -13.27
CA ARG A 116 -15.94 -7.56 -13.13
C ARG A 116 -15.35 -7.53 -11.72
N GLY A 117 -15.56 -6.43 -10.99
CA GLY A 117 -15.21 -6.29 -9.59
C GLY A 117 -16.00 -7.25 -8.70
N SER A 118 -17.28 -7.49 -8.99
CA SER A 118 -18.11 -8.41 -8.20
C SER A 118 -17.63 -9.85 -8.32
N GLU A 119 -17.34 -10.32 -9.55
CA GLU A 119 -16.75 -11.65 -9.77
C GLU A 119 -15.47 -11.83 -8.94
N ARG A 120 -14.59 -10.83 -8.95
CA ARG A 120 -13.34 -10.84 -8.18
C ARG A 120 -13.56 -10.86 -6.67
N ALA A 121 -14.52 -10.07 -6.18
CA ALA A 121 -14.81 -9.97 -4.76
C ALA A 121 -15.50 -11.24 -4.20
N GLU A 122 -16.40 -11.85 -4.96
CA GLU A 122 -17.14 -13.06 -4.56
C GLU A 122 -16.26 -14.28 -4.35
N ASN A 123 -15.09 -14.32 -5.00
CA ASN A 123 -14.12 -15.41 -4.89
C ASN A 123 -13.39 -15.51 -3.53
N PHE A 124 -13.67 -14.60 -2.59
CA PHE A 124 -13.13 -14.65 -1.24
C PHE A 124 -14.25 -14.61 -0.19
N GLN A 125 -14.33 -15.67 0.64
CA GLN A 125 -15.31 -15.78 1.73
C GLN A 125 -14.56 -16.16 3.03
N LEU A 126 -15.00 -15.65 4.18
CA LEU A 126 -14.42 -15.87 5.52
C LEU A 126 -15.34 -16.64 6.44
N ALA A 127 -16.56 -16.95 6.00
CA ALA A 127 -17.49 -17.81 6.71
C ALA A 127 -18.42 -18.42 5.66
N ASP A 128 -19.71 -18.32 5.89
CA ASP A 128 -20.72 -18.68 4.92
C ASP A 128 -20.60 -17.84 3.64
N TRP A 129 -21.18 -18.37 2.58
CA TRP A 129 -21.30 -17.65 1.32
C TRP A 129 -22.00 -16.30 1.54
N ASN A 130 -21.47 -15.23 0.95
CA ASN A 130 -21.92 -13.83 1.11
C ASN A 130 -21.72 -13.22 2.51
N ASP A 131 -20.94 -13.81 3.40
CA ASP A 131 -20.70 -13.20 4.70
C ASP A 131 -19.59 -12.13 4.69
N VAL A 132 -18.65 -12.19 3.75
CA VAL A 132 -17.60 -11.16 3.64
C VAL A 132 -18.19 -9.89 3.04
N PRO A 133 -18.11 -8.74 3.74
CA PRO A 133 -18.51 -7.49 3.14
C PRO A 133 -17.52 -7.08 2.03
N CYS A 134 -18.05 -6.65 0.89
CA CYS A 134 -17.24 -6.26 -0.27
C CYS A 134 -17.45 -4.79 -0.64
N LEU A 135 -16.38 -4.16 -1.13
CA LEU A 135 -16.40 -2.82 -1.73
C LEU A 135 -15.83 -2.92 -3.15
N MET A 136 -16.64 -2.60 -4.16
CA MET A 136 -16.25 -2.61 -5.56
C MET A 136 -16.25 -1.19 -6.09
N LEU A 137 -15.11 -0.76 -6.62
CA LEU A 137 -14.86 0.63 -6.93
C LEU A 137 -14.39 0.79 -8.38
N SER A 138 -14.88 1.86 -9.00
CA SER A 138 -14.47 2.30 -10.32
C SER A 138 -14.28 3.82 -10.34
N THR A 139 -13.07 4.25 -10.64
CA THR A 139 -12.68 5.66 -10.68
C THR A 139 -12.66 6.17 -12.12
N GLU A 140 -13.43 7.22 -12.38
CA GLU A 140 -13.38 8.02 -13.60
C GLU A 140 -12.53 9.27 -13.33
N LEU A 141 -11.31 9.31 -13.88
CA LEU A 141 -10.38 10.43 -13.65
C LEU A 141 -10.76 11.71 -14.42
N LEU A 142 -11.49 11.57 -15.52
CA LEU A 142 -11.85 12.66 -16.43
C LEU A 142 -13.37 12.84 -16.53
N ALA A 143 -14.10 12.59 -15.44
CA ALA A 143 -15.55 12.81 -15.44
C ALA A 143 -15.85 14.34 -15.51
N PRO A 144 -17.04 14.73 -16.00
CA PRO A 144 -17.38 16.14 -16.21
C PRO A 144 -17.24 17.02 -14.96
N ASP A 145 -17.52 16.46 -13.78
CA ASP A 145 -17.46 17.15 -12.48
C ASP A 145 -16.13 16.93 -11.75
N GLY A 146 -15.10 16.42 -12.45
CA GLY A 146 -13.81 16.07 -11.89
C GLY A 146 -13.65 14.57 -11.60
N ILE A 147 -12.79 14.22 -10.64
CA ILE A 147 -12.50 12.82 -10.32
C ILE A 147 -13.71 12.21 -9.61
N THR A 148 -14.33 11.22 -10.22
CA THR A 148 -15.52 10.54 -9.70
C THR A 148 -15.21 9.09 -9.37
N VAL A 149 -15.58 8.64 -8.17
CA VAL A 149 -15.46 7.23 -7.77
C VAL A 149 -16.85 6.64 -7.60
N HIS A 150 -17.20 5.69 -8.46
CA HIS A 150 -18.39 4.87 -8.31
C HIS A 150 -18.10 3.72 -7.34
N ALA A 151 -18.97 3.52 -6.36
CA ALA A 151 -18.80 2.47 -5.36
C ALA A 151 -20.07 1.62 -5.25
N LEU A 152 -19.91 0.29 -5.38
CA LEU A 152 -20.90 -0.69 -5.00
C LEU A 152 -20.45 -1.38 -3.71
N ARG A 153 -21.41 -1.66 -2.83
CA ARG A 153 -21.16 -2.34 -1.57
C ARG A 153 -22.03 -3.57 -1.46
N ALA A 154 -21.40 -4.71 -1.23
CA ALA A 154 -22.09 -5.89 -0.71
C ALA A 154 -22.07 -5.83 0.82
N ARG A 155 -23.21 -6.12 1.45
CA ARG A 155 -23.28 -6.27 2.91
C ARG A 155 -22.70 -7.63 3.30
N GLY A 156 -22.26 -7.73 4.53
CA GLY A 156 -21.69 -8.94 5.12
C GLY A 156 -21.43 -8.70 6.61
N ALA A 157 -21.44 -9.77 7.40
CA ALA A 157 -21.21 -9.74 8.84
C ALA A 157 -19.94 -10.50 9.25
N GLY A 158 -19.15 -10.97 8.28
CA GLY A 158 -17.89 -11.66 8.48
C GLY A 158 -16.96 -10.90 9.43
N SER A 159 -16.36 -11.65 10.34
CA SER A 159 -15.39 -11.14 11.29
C SER A 159 -14.32 -12.17 11.56
N LEU A 160 -13.10 -11.68 11.78
CA LEU A 160 -12.01 -12.50 12.29
C LEU A 160 -12.11 -12.48 13.83
N PRO A 161 -11.91 -13.61 14.53
CA PRO A 161 -11.91 -13.66 15.98
C PRO A 161 -10.80 -12.75 16.55
N PRO A 162 -10.78 -12.42 17.85
CA PRO A 162 -9.63 -11.74 18.45
C PRO A 162 -8.35 -12.58 18.34
N ARG A 163 -7.21 -11.95 18.01
CA ARG A 163 -5.91 -12.62 17.96
C ARG A 163 -5.36 -12.79 19.39
N PRO A 164 -4.76 -13.94 19.76
CA PRO A 164 -4.03 -14.04 21.02
C PRO A 164 -2.83 -13.11 21.02
N ALA A 165 -2.52 -12.53 22.19
CA ALA A 165 -1.38 -11.63 22.34
C ALA A 165 -0.03 -12.37 22.26
N THR A 166 0.02 -13.65 22.61
CA THR A 166 1.25 -14.45 22.68
C THR A 166 0.99 -15.90 22.27
N GLY A 167 2.04 -16.60 21.85
CA GLY A 167 1.99 -18.00 21.50
C GLY A 167 1.25 -18.27 20.19
N ARG A 168 0.76 -19.50 20.03
CA ARG A 168 0.26 -19.99 18.75
C ARG A 168 -0.87 -19.11 18.20
N GLY A 169 -0.65 -18.54 17.02
CA GLY A 169 -1.62 -17.67 16.35
C GLY A 169 -1.50 -16.19 16.70
N SER A 170 -0.53 -15.80 17.54
CA SER A 170 -0.09 -14.40 17.66
C SER A 170 0.66 -13.97 16.39
N ALA A 171 0.61 -12.68 16.06
CA ALA A 171 1.41 -12.12 14.97
C ALA A 171 2.87 -11.84 15.35
N ASP A 172 3.28 -12.16 16.58
CA ASP A 172 4.69 -12.11 17.01
C ASP A 172 5.41 -13.43 16.64
N GLU A 173 4.68 -14.49 16.30
CA GLU A 173 5.27 -15.73 15.82
C GLU A 173 5.65 -15.63 14.34
N ARG A 174 6.78 -16.27 13.97
CA ARG A 174 7.20 -16.30 12.57
C ARG A 174 6.10 -16.88 11.66
N PRO A 175 5.83 -16.27 10.49
CA PRO A 175 4.86 -16.77 9.54
C PRO A 175 5.14 -18.23 9.18
N ARG A 176 4.10 -19.07 9.27
CA ARG A 176 4.21 -20.49 8.93
C ARG A 176 3.71 -20.71 7.52
N LYS A 177 4.53 -21.38 6.70
CA LYS A 177 4.05 -21.97 5.45
C LYS A 177 3.04 -23.05 5.79
N ALA A 178 1.88 -22.95 5.18
CA ALA A 178 0.94 -24.05 5.09
C ALA A 178 0.21 -23.92 3.76
N ASN A 179 -0.18 -25.04 3.18
CA ASN A 179 -0.74 -25.13 1.83
C ASN A 179 -2.23 -25.49 1.87
N PRO A 180 -3.14 -24.61 2.35
CA PRO A 180 -4.56 -24.85 2.20
C PRO A 180 -4.92 -24.89 0.70
N PRO A 181 -5.88 -25.75 0.30
CA PRO A 181 -6.29 -25.87 -1.10
C PRO A 181 -6.95 -24.57 -1.60
N TYR A 182 -6.46 -24.01 -2.72
CA TYR A 182 -7.08 -22.87 -3.39
C TYR A 182 -8.11 -23.24 -4.47
N ALA A 183 -9.32 -22.76 -4.23
CA ALA A 183 -10.47 -22.44 -5.11
C ALA A 183 -11.76 -23.12 -4.68
N ASN A 184 -12.84 -22.32 -4.67
CA ASN A 184 -14.20 -22.64 -4.23
C ASN A 184 -14.34 -23.06 -2.75
N ALA A 185 -13.28 -22.94 -1.95
CA ALA A 185 -13.17 -23.66 -0.68
C ALA A 185 -12.59 -22.83 0.48
N VAL A 186 -12.74 -21.51 0.48
CA VAL A 186 -12.87 -20.83 1.77
C VAL A 186 -14.35 -20.83 2.15
N ARG A 187 -14.94 -22.03 2.28
CA ARG A 187 -16.02 -22.21 3.25
C ARG A 187 -15.33 -22.18 4.59
N VAL A 188 -15.55 -21.09 5.30
CA VAL A 188 -15.30 -21.04 6.73
C VAL A 188 -16.69 -21.17 7.37
N PRO A 189 -16.90 -21.76 8.55
CA PRO A 189 -15.91 -22.23 9.52
C PRO A 189 -15.11 -23.39 8.95
N ALA A 190 -13.79 -23.33 9.08
CA ALA A 190 -13.05 -24.56 9.15
C ALA A 190 -13.04 -24.96 10.64
N ALA A 191 -13.61 -26.11 10.96
CA ALA A 191 -13.71 -26.64 12.32
C ALA A 191 -12.34 -26.89 13.00
N ASP A 192 -11.24 -26.58 12.33
CA ASP A 192 -9.84 -26.91 12.66
C ASP A 192 -8.92 -25.67 12.83
N GLY A 193 -9.46 -24.45 12.98
CA GLY A 193 -8.67 -23.27 13.36
C GLY A 193 -8.10 -22.42 12.20
N ARG A 194 -8.57 -22.60 10.96
CA ARG A 194 -8.08 -21.83 9.78
C ARG A 194 -8.43 -20.34 9.80
N VAL A 195 -9.44 -19.90 10.57
CA VAL A 195 -9.82 -18.47 10.67
C VAL A 195 -8.77 -17.65 11.41
N GLY A 196 -8.18 -18.23 12.47
CA GLY A 196 -7.04 -17.62 13.18
C GLY A 196 -5.85 -17.36 12.25
N ARG A 197 -5.70 -18.18 11.20
CA ARG A 197 -4.64 -18.06 10.21
C ARG A 197 -4.85 -16.99 9.12
N VAL A 198 -6.08 -16.51 8.92
CA VAL A 198 -6.24 -15.31 8.08
C VAL A 198 -5.80 -14.09 8.88
N GLN A 199 -6.07 -14.11 10.18
CA GLN A 199 -5.81 -12.97 11.05
C GLN A 199 -4.32 -12.71 11.28
N ASP A 200 -3.52 -13.73 11.55
CA ASP A 200 -2.06 -13.59 11.70
C ASP A 200 -1.41 -13.15 10.38
N VAL A 201 -1.80 -13.73 9.23
CA VAL A 201 -1.34 -13.35 7.90
C VAL A 201 -1.66 -11.89 7.59
N MET A 202 -2.88 -11.42 7.88
CA MET A 202 -3.24 -10.01 7.71
C MET A 202 -2.35 -9.08 8.55
N ALA A 203 -2.02 -9.47 9.78
CA ALA A 203 -1.07 -8.70 10.60
C ALA A 203 0.34 -8.73 10.05
N HIS A 204 0.86 -9.88 9.64
CA HIS A 204 2.20 -10.00 9.09
C HIS A 204 2.35 -9.21 7.79
N VAL A 205 1.41 -9.35 6.85
CA VAL A 205 1.41 -8.58 5.61
C VAL A 205 1.24 -7.09 5.90
N GLY A 206 0.42 -6.73 6.88
CA GLY A 206 0.32 -5.35 7.35
C GLY A 206 1.64 -4.79 7.87
N ALA A 207 2.32 -5.53 8.76
CA ALA A 207 3.64 -5.17 9.29
C ALA A 207 4.70 -5.06 8.19
N ALA A 208 4.75 -6.05 7.29
CA ALA A 208 5.65 -6.05 6.12
C ALA A 208 5.41 -4.82 5.24
N SER A 209 4.14 -4.43 5.03
CA SER A 209 3.77 -3.28 4.21
C SER A 209 4.17 -1.96 4.85
N GLN A 210 4.06 -1.83 6.19
CA GLN A 210 4.50 -0.66 6.93
C GLN A 210 6.03 -0.53 6.95
N LEU A 211 6.74 -1.66 7.12
CA LEU A 211 8.19 -1.67 6.97
C LEU A 211 8.62 -1.33 5.54
N ALA A 212 7.95 -1.87 4.51
CA ALA A 212 8.25 -1.53 3.12
C ALA A 212 8.06 -0.04 2.83
N LEU A 213 7.02 0.57 3.39
CA LEU A 213 6.77 2.02 3.31
C LEU A 213 7.90 2.83 3.96
N ALA A 214 8.42 2.37 5.12
CA ALA A 214 9.48 3.04 5.86
C ALA A 214 10.90 2.60 5.44
N GLY A 215 11.05 1.81 4.38
CA GLY A 215 12.37 1.35 3.91
C GLY A 215 13.01 0.26 4.79
N GLY A 216 12.24 -0.49 5.57
CA GLY A 216 12.66 -1.49 6.58
C GLY A 216 13.56 -2.65 6.12
N GLY A 217 13.90 -2.72 4.82
CA GLY A 217 14.89 -3.65 4.27
C GLY A 217 14.67 -5.11 4.68
N LYS A 218 15.70 -5.75 5.24
CA LYS A 218 15.68 -7.15 5.65
C LYS A 218 14.66 -7.52 6.72
N HIS A 219 14.20 -6.55 7.51
CA HIS A 219 13.18 -6.81 8.53
C HIS A 219 11.83 -7.20 7.88
N ILE A 220 11.58 -6.80 6.63
CA ILE A 220 10.40 -7.20 5.86
C ILE A 220 10.37 -8.72 5.66
N ALA A 221 11.53 -9.35 5.45
CA ALA A 221 11.63 -10.80 5.21
C ALA A 221 11.06 -11.64 6.36
N TRP A 222 11.16 -11.14 7.61
CA TRP A 222 10.65 -11.85 8.77
C TRP A 222 9.14 -12.13 8.69
N TYR A 223 8.39 -11.22 8.08
CA TYR A 223 6.94 -11.23 8.03
C TYR A 223 6.36 -11.95 6.80
N LEU A 224 7.20 -12.39 5.88
CA LEU A 224 6.75 -13.03 4.65
C LEU A 224 7.30 -14.45 4.55
N THR A 225 6.47 -15.36 4.05
CA THR A 225 6.93 -16.68 3.62
C THR A 225 7.69 -16.59 2.30
N GLU A 226 8.40 -17.65 1.92
CA GLU A 226 9.09 -17.72 0.64
C GLU A 226 8.14 -17.54 -0.55
N ASP A 227 6.92 -18.10 -0.48
CA ASP A 227 5.91 -18.02 -1.53
C ASP A 227 5.35 -16.59 -1.67
N GLN A 228 5.43 -15.78 -0.60
CA GLN A 228 5.10 -14.35 -0.60
C GLN A 228 6.29 -13.48 -1.06
N GLY A 229 7.41 -14.08 -1.45
CA GLY A 229 8.60 -13.36 -1.91
C GLY A 229 9.56 -12.94 -0.81
N GLY A 230 9.44 -13.45 0.43
CA GLY A 230 10.31 -13.07 1.56
C GLY A 230 11.81 -13.09 1.26
N LYS A 231 12.26 -14.07 0.46
CA LYS A 231 13.66 -14.20 -0.02
C LYS A 231 14.21 -12.96 -0.76
N HIS A 232 13.35 -12.15 -1.38
CA HIS A 232 13.79 -10.95 -2.10
C HIS A 232 14.30 -9.87 -1.15
N TYR A 233 13.84 -9.90 0.11
CA TYR A 233 14.25 -8.99 1.16
C TYR A 233 15.40 -9.53 2.01
N GLU A 234 15.80 -10.81 1.84
CA GLU A 234 16.94 -11.40 2.55
C GLU A 234 18.29 -11.02 1.93
N ILE A 235 18.29 -10.50 0.70
CA ILE A 235 19.49 -10.11 -0.03
C ILE A 235 19.74 -8.61 0.20
N ASP A 236 20.93 -8.26 0.68
CA ASP A 236 21.43 -6.88 0.66
C ASP A 236 21.55 -6.43 -0.81
N THR A 237 20.49 -5.83 -1.37
CA THR A 237 20.44 -5.49 -2.80
C THR A 237 20.82 -4.02 -3.04
N PHE A 238 21.99 -3.85 -3.68
CA PHE A 238 22.44 -2.80 -4.62
C PHE A 238 21.78 -1.39 -4.52
N ALA A 239 22.56 -0.40 -4.04
CA ALA A 239 22.64 1.05 -4.36
C ALA A 239 21.39 1.92 -4.68
N GLY A 240 20.17 1.37 -4.65
CA GLY A 240 18.90 2.08 -4.86
C GLY A 240 17.73 1.43 -4.13
N SER A 241 17.77 0.12 -3.89
CA SER A 241 16.97 -0.57 -2.86
C SER A 241 17.64 -0.56 -1.48
N ASP A 242 18.93 -0.24 -1.46
CA ASP A 242 19.70 0.16 -0.28
C ASP A 242 19.42 1.62 0.08
N SER A 243 18.18 2.09 -0.13
CA SER A 243 17.72 3.35 0.46
C SER A 243 17.73 3.09 1.96
N VAL A 244 18.89 3.39 2.53
CA VAL A 244 19.24 3.27 3.94
C VAL A 244 18.12 3.93 4.73
N HIS A 245 17.87 3.43 5.93
CA HIS A 245 17.09 4.17 6.92
C HIS A 245 17.91 5.40 7.31
N ASP A 246 18.00 6.39 6.43
CA ASP A 246 18.84 7.57 6.58
C ASP A 246 18.02 8.84 6.77
N ALA A 247 16.70 8.75 6.62
CA ALA A 247 15.78 9.87 6.78
C ALA A 247 15.03 9.79 8.11
N GLU A 248 15.28 10.78 8.97
CA GLU A 248 14.48 11.05 10.15
C GLU A 248 13.87 12.45 10.04
N HIS A 249 12.55 12.54 10.25
CA HIS A 249 11.83 13.80 10.22
C HIS A 249 10.93 13.92 11.45
N HIS A 250 10.79 15.15 11.96
CA HIS A 250 9.87 15.46 13.05
C HIS A 250 8.61 16.14 12.50
N PHE A 251 7.45 15.63 12.89
CA PHE A 251 6.15 16.23 12.60
C PHE A 251 5.52 16.69 13.91
N GLY A 252 5.85 17.91 14.33
CA GLY A 252 5.59 18.40 15.68
C GLY A 252 6.57 17.77 16.68
N ALA A 253 6.05 17.17 17.75
CA ALA A 253 6.87 16.51 18.77
C ALA A 253 7.20 15.04 18.42
N THR A 254 6.58 14.49 17.37
CA THR A 254 6.70 13.08 17.02
C THR A 254 7.82 12.87 15.99
N ARG A 255 8.72 11.93 16.29
CA ARG A 255 9.81 11.50 15.41
C ARG A 255 9.34 10.39 14.49
N TYR A 256 9.63 10.53 13.20
CA TYR A 256 9.36 9.52 12.18
C TYR A 256 10.66 9.10 11.51
N VAL A 257 10.79 7.80 11.26
CA VAL A 257 11.94 7.18 10.58
C VAL A 257 11.46 6.55 9.27
N GLY A 258 12.25 6.67 8.22
CA GLY A 258 11.82 6.22 6.90
C GLY A 258 12.84 6.42 5.80
N THR A 259 12.33 6.70 4.61
CA THR A 259 13.11 6.93 3.39
C THR A 259 12.66 8.20 2.67
N ASP A 260 13.62 8.96 2.17
CA ASP A 260 13.39 10.09 1.27
C ASP A 260 13.58 9.67 -0.19
N GLN A 261 12.60 10.00 -1.02
CA GLN A 261 12.63 9.73 -2.46
C GLN A 261 12.57 11.03 -3.24
N VAL A 262 13.58 11.29 -4.06
CA VAL A 262 13.63 12.47 -4.93
C VAL A 262 13.39 12.04 -6.38
N PHE A 263 12.36 12.59 -7.01
CA PHE A 263 12.02 12.32 -8.41
C PHE A 263 11.58 13.60 -9.12
N ARG A 264 11.40 13.52 -10.45
CA ARG A 264 10.94 14.66 -11.27
C ARG A 264 9.49 14.46 -11.68
N LEU A 265 8.64 15.45 -11.43
CA LEU A 265 7.26 15.52 -11.89
C LEU A 265 7.07 16.78 -12.73
N GLY A 266 6.77 16.62 -14.03
CA GLY A 266 6.60 17.77 -14.93
C GLY A 266 7.83 18.69 -15.02
N GLY A 267 9.05 18.15 -14.85
CA GLY A 267 10.30 18.91 -14.86
C GLY A 267 10.72 19.50 -13.50
N VAL A 268 9.80 19.50 -12.53
CA VAL A 268 10.03 19.97 -11.16
C VAL A 268 10.57 18.84 -10.30
N TRP A 269 11.55 19.14 -9.44
CA TRP A 269 12.05 18.18 -8.46
C TRP A 269 11.09 18.11 -7.27
N VAL A 270 10.68 16.89 -6.95
CA VAL A 270 9.77 16.58 -5.86
C VAL A 270 10.48 15.59 -4.96
N GLU A 271 10.44 15.87 -3.66
CA GLU A 271 10.91 14.99 -2.61
C GLU A 271 9.69 14.44 -1.87
N ALA A 272 9.68 13.13 -1.65
CA ALA A 272 8.66 12.45 -0.87
C ALA A 272 9.32 11.67 0.27
N PHE A 273 8.95 11.99 1.50
CA PHE A 273 9.30 11.21 2.68
C PHE A 273 8.19 10.20 2.96
N SER A 274 8.54 8.93 3.17
CA SER A 274 7.61 7.93 3.71
C SER A 274 8.23 7.22 4.90
N GLY A 275 7.48 7.15 6.00
CA GLY A 275 8.01 6.63 7.26
C GLY A 275 6.97 6.19 8.27
N LEU A 276 7.48 5.70 9.39
CA LEU A 276 6.74 5.26 10.56
C LEU A 276 7.18 6.07 11.78
N GLU A 277 6.26 6.25 12.74
CA GLU A 277 6.62 6.72 14.07
C GLU A 277 7.72 5.80 14.64
N ALA A 278 8.74 6.40 15.24
CA ALA A 278 9.99 5.70 15.52
C ALA A 278 9.82 4.52 16.48
N ASP A 279 9.03 4.67 17.55
CA ASP A 279 8.80 3.57 18.49
C ASP A 279 7.99 2.43 17.84
N LEU A 280 7.00 2.78 17.00
CA LEU A 280 6.28 1.79 16.19
C LEU A 280 7.19 1.05 15.21
N PHE A 281 8.14 1.74 14.59
CA PHE A 281 9.14 1.13 13.72
C PHE A 281 10.02 0.15 14.49
N GLU A 282 10.53 0.55 15.65
CA GLU A 282 11.35 -0.29 16.53
C GLU A 282 10.61 -1.58 16.91
N LEU A 283 9.33 -1.50 17.30
CA LEU A 283 8.51 -2.67 17.62
C LEU A 283 8.41 -3.65 16.44
N LEU A 284 8.28 -3.16 15.20
CA LEU A 284 8.25 -4.02 14.01
C LEU A 284 9.63 -4.64 13.73
N THR A 285 10.72 -3.89 13.89
CA THR A 285 12.06 -4.48 13.73
C THR A 285 12.39 -5.52 14.81
N ALA A 286 11.78 -5.39 15.99
CA ALA A 286 11.85 -6.35 17.10
C ALA A 286 10.83 -7.50 16.99
N HIS A 287 10.05 -7.54 15.91
CA HIS A 287 9.03 -8.56 15.64
C HIS A 287 7.84 -8.58 16.63
N GLN A 288 7.55 -7.45 17.27
CA GLN A 288 6.49 -7.29 18.27
C GLN A 288 5.23 -6.67 17.63
N VAL A 289 4.62 -7.40 16.69
CA VAL A 289 3.46 -6.94 15.91
C VAL A 289 2.23 -6.67 16.78
N GLU A 290 2.00 -7.50 17.80
CA GLU A 290 0.87 -7.31 18.71
C GLU A 290 0.98 -6.02 19.52
N GLU A 291 2.18 -5.70 20.02
CA GLU A 291 2.41 -4.43 20.72
C GLU A 291 2.39 -3.25 19.75
N TYR A 292 3.00 -3.38 18.57
CA TYR A 292 2.91 -2.38 17.51
C TYR A 292 1.45 -1.99 17.23
N ARG A 293 0.55 -2.97 17.03
CA ARG A 293 -0.87 -2.69 16.76
C ARG A 293 -1.55 -2.04 17.95
N ARG A 294 -1.25 -2.46 19.19
CA ARG A 294 -1.79 -1.84 20.41
C ARG A 294 -1.33 -0.39 20.55
N GLN A 295 -0.05 -0.11 20.33
CA GLN A 295 0.49 1.25 20.42
C GLN A 295 -0.04 2.14 19.29
N ALA A 296 -0.08 1.67 18.05
CA ALA A 296 -0.69 2.38 16.93
C ALA A 296 -2.17 2.71 17.22
N TYR A 297 -2.90 1.79 17.85
CA TYR A 297 -4.27 2.05 18.31
C TYR A 297 -4.34 3.11 19.41
N ARG A 298 -3.41 3.15 20.37
CA ARG A 298 -3.39 4.20 21.41
C ARG A 298 -3.12 5.58 20.80
N LEU A 299 -2.19 5.67 19.84
CA LEU A 299 -1.83 6.90 19.14
C LEU A 299 -2.89 7.40 18.15
N ARG A 300 -3.93 6.60 17.87
CA ARG A 300 -4.99 6.97 16.92
C ARG A 300 -5.66 8.28 17.35
N GLY A 301 -5.64 9.29 16.48
CA GLY A 301 -6.22 10.61 16.73
C GLY A 301 -5.28 11.65 17.34
N GLU A 302 -4.11 11.24 17.85
CA GLU A 302 -3.04 12.15 18.29
C GLU A 302 -2.12 12.54 17.11
N LEU A 303 -1.84 11.59 16.23
CA LEU A 303 -0.93 11.72 15.08
C LEU A 303 -1.42 12.68 13.96
N GLN A 304 -2.55 13.35 14.13
CA GLN A 304 -3.18 14.16 13.06
C GLN A 304 -2.88 15.67 13.12
N ARG A 305 -1.96 16.16 13.96
CA ARG A 305 -1.96 17.60 14.31
C ARG A 305 -0.62 18.30 14.43
N SER A 306 0.27 18.13 13.45
CA SER A 306 1.40 19.06 13.30
C SER A 306 2.11 18.86 11.97
N CYS A 307 1.76 19.69 10.99
CA CYS A 307 2.58 19.85 9.80
C CYS A 307 3.58 20.99 10.06
N GLY A 308 4.87 20.71 9.99
CA GLY A 308 5.88 21.78 9.91
C GLY A 308 5.73 22.54 8.60
N GLU A 309 6.15 23.81 8.58
CA GLU A 309 6.01 24.73 7.42
C GLU A 309 6.73 24.24 6.14
N GLN A 310 7.55 23.19 6.23
CA GLN A 310 8.47 22.76 5.17
C GLN A 310 7.88 21.76 4.17
N TRP A 311 6.72 21.15 4.47
CA TRP A 311 6.07 20.15 3.62
C TRP A 311 4.78 20.70 3.03
N GLN A 312 4.61 20.62 1.71
CA GLN A 312 3.43 21.12 1.00
C GLN A 312 2.21 20.22 1.20
N ALA A 313 2.43 18.91 1.34
CA ALA A 313 1.37 17.96 1.61
C ALA A 313 1.87 16.87 2.56
N VAL A 314 1.08 16.57 3.60
CA VAL A 314 1.36 15.50 4.54
C VAL A 314 0.10 14.69 4.78
N SER A 315 0.23 13.37 4.72
CA SER A 315 -0.82 12.40 5.00
C SER A 315 -0.38 11.50 6.14
N PHE A 316 -1.18 11.45 7.20
CA PHE A 316 -0.94 10.59 8.35
C PHE A 316 -1.86 9.37 8.31
N GLY A 317 -1.26 8.19 8.48
CA GLY A 317 -1.93 6.94 8.76
C GLY A 317 -1.98 6.64 10.26
N ASP A 318 -2.36 5.41 10.60
CA ASP A 318 -2.37 4.92 11.98
C ASP A 318 -0.93 4.53 12.41
N GLY A 319 -0.03 5.52 12.46
CA GLY A 319 1.40 5.35 12.80
C GLY A 319 2.37 5.68 11.68
N SER A 320 1.89 5.79 10.43
CA SER A 320 2.71 6.13 9.27
C SER A 320 2.52 7.57 8.80
N VAL A 321 3.49 8.07 8.04
CA VAL A 321 3.43 9.37 7.39
C VAL A 321 3.92 9.27 5.95
N LEU A 322 3.26 10.02 5.08
CA LEU A 322 3.75 10.36 3.74
C LEU A 322 3.75 11.88 3.63
N ALA A 323 4.91 12.46 3.36
CA ALA A 323 5.06 13.90 3.17
C ALA A 323 5.70 14.18 1.81
N ILE A 324 5.25 15.24 1.13
CA ILE A 324 5.73 15.61 -0.20
C ILE A 324 6.06 17.09 -0.22
N ARG A 325 7.24 17.41 -0.78
CA ARG A 325 7.65 18.79 -1.03
C ARG A 325 8.25 19.02 -2.40
N ILE A 326 8.13 20.26 -2.87
CA ILE A 326 8.85 20.73 -4.05
C ILE A 326 10.24 21.16 -3.61
N VAL A 327 11.27 20.64 -4.27
CA VAL A 327 12.67 21.03 -4.04
C VAL A 327 12.98 22.22 -4.95
N PRO A 328 13.32 23.40 -4.41
CA PRO A 328 13.76 24.53 -5.21
C PRO A 328 15.03 24.15 -5.97
N GLN A 329 15.06 24.41 -7.29
CA GLN A 329 16.33 24.33 -8.02
C GLN A 329 17.25 25.47 -7.51
N PRO A 330 18.51 25.19 -7.19
CA PRO A 330 19.46 26.29 -6.98
C PRO A 330 19.49 27.13 -8.25
N ALA A 331 19.38 28.45 -8.10
CA ALA A 331 19.50 29.36 -9.22
C ALA A 331 20.82 29.06 -9.92
N VAL A 332 20.75 28.62 -11.17
CA VAL A 332 21.93 28.50 -12.03
C VAL A 332 22.50 29.91 -12.13
N THR A 333 23.58 30.16 -11.39
CA THR A 333 24.30 31.42 -11.51
C THR A 333 25.09 31.30 -12.79
N ASP A 334 24.58 31.89 -13.87
CA ASP A 334 25.28 32.06 -15.16
C ASP A 334 26.44 33.09 -15.01
N ALA A 335 27.29 32.91 -14.00
CA ALA A 335 28.54 33.61 -13.90
C ALA A 335 29.60 32.72 -14.58
N PRO A 336 30.10 33.09 -15.78
CA PRO A 336 31.22 32.37 -16.36
C PRO A 336 32.40 32.40 -15.36
N PRO A 337 33.18 31.31 -15.25
CA PRO A 337 34.35 31.29 -14.39
C PRO A 337 35.29 32.43 -14.80
N ALA A 338 35.68 33.25 -13.82
CA ALA A 338 36.63 34.34 -14.03
C ALA A 338 37.91 33.76 -14.65
N PRO A 339 38.45 34.37 -15.72
CA PRO A 339 39.68 33.88 -16.33
C PRO A 339 40.82 33.95 -15.30
N PRO A 340 41.74 32.98 -15.30
CA PRO A 340 42.86 32.99 -14.38
C PRO A 340 43.69 34.25 -14.60
N GLY A 341 43.81 35.05 -13.54
CA GLY A 341 44.61 36.27 -13.53
C GLY A 341 46.06 35.95 -13.90
N ARG A 342 46.55 36.56 -14.97
CA ARG A 342 47.98 36.57 -15.28
C ARG A 342 48.69 37.41 -14.22
N SER A 343 49.34 36.75 -13.26
CA SER A 343 50.38 37.37 -12.47
C SER A 343 51.52 37.76 -13.41
N GLY A 344 51.73 39.07 -13.57
CA GLY A 344 52.86 39.60 -14.32
C GLY A 344 54.17 39.40 -13.56
N THR A 345 55.21 39.06 -14.31
CA THR A 345 56.59 39.56 -14.15
C THR A 345 57.36 39.07 -15.37
N ASP A 346 57.71 39.98 -16.27
CA ASP A 346 59.03 39.91 -16.92
C ASP A 346 59.42 41.31 -17.38
N ALA A 347 60.32 41.89 -16.60
CA ALA A 347 61.08 43.08 -16.92
C ALA A 347 62.48 42.64 -17.37
N ALA A 348 62.79 42.84 -18.64
CA ALA A 348 64.13 43.03 -19.22
C ALA A 348 63.88 43.38 -20.71
N ARG A 349 64.25 44.55 -21.24
CA ARG A 349 65.35 45.48 -20.99
C ARG A 349 64.94 46.92 -21.22
#